data_AF-A0A635JE20-F1
#
_entry.id   AF-A0A635JE20-F1
#
_cell.length_a   1.000
_cell.length_b   1.000
_cell.length_c   1.000
_cell.angle_alpha   90.00
_cell.angle_beta   90.00
_cell.angle_gamma   90.00
#
_symmetry.space_group_name_H-M   'P 1'
#
loop_
_entity.id
_entity.type
_entity.pdbx_description
1 polymer ?
#
loop_
_entity_poly.entity_id
_entity_poly.type
_entity_poly.pdbx_seq_one_letter_code
_entity_poly.pdbx_strand_id
1 'polypeptide(L)'
;MKTKNITLVFNDIITLMMWDESHAPRPSSRDCADGQKVTFFIQRLYTASKLKKFKSRLHYVRHVLSVKAIDLITPKLLTAQQEYLDTVKTLKRTCQQLSLTDLVDDELLHKQTSVTVEILPCPPVLTFIRINQAADEANRIMYRLYKSGAVSAKEYFDERKEIFKIINQLRKDITKIALQVENAVQEEKKREA
;
A
#
# COMPACT_ATOMS: atom_id res chain seq x y z
N MET A 1 -1.99 18.32 12.63
CA MET A 1 -3.15 17.48 12.25
C MET A 1 -3.19 16.30 13.20
N LYS A 2 -4.37 15.80 13.57
CA LYS A 2 -4.49 14.69 14.55
C LYS A 2 -4.46 13.34 13.83
N THR A 3 -3.69 12.41 14.37
CA THR A 3 -3.67 11.00 13.98
C THR A 3 -4.88 10.26 14.56
N LYS A 4 -5.18 9.08 14.01
CA LYS A 4 -6.23 8.16 14.44
C LYS A 4 -5.74 6.72 14.33
N ASN A 5 -6.12 5.88 15.28
CA ASN A 5 -5.93 4.45 15.17
C ASN A 5 -6.97 3.87 14.23
N ILE A 6 -6.54 3.06 13.27
CA ILE A 6 -7.39 2.24 12.43
C ILE A 6 -6.95 0.78 12.55
N THR A 7 -7.91 -0.14 12.48
CA THR A 7 -7.63 -1.57 12.43
C THR A 7 -7.73 -2.04 11.00
N LEU A 8 -6.66 -2.67 10.53
CA LEU A 8 -6.57 -3.32 9.22
C LEU A 8 -6.66 -4.82 9.42
N VAL A 9 -7.43 -5.49 8.58
CA VAL A 9 -7.54 -6.95 8.56
C VAL A 9 -6.86 -7.45 7.29
N PHE A 10 -5.97 -8.43 7.45
CA PHE A 10 -5.32 -9.14 6.36
C PHE A 10 -5.76 -10.60 6.36
N ASN A 11 -6.13 -11.09 5.18
CA ASN A 11 -6.53 -12.47 4.98
C ASN A 11 -5.33 -13.36 4.61
N ASP A 12 -4.28 -12.81 3.99
CA ASP A 12 -3.10 -13.58 3.57
C ASP A 12 -1.82 -13.16 4.32
N ILE A 13 -0.96 -14.12 4.65
CA ILE A 13 0.29 -13.84 5.37
C ILE A 13 1.27 -13.03 4.53
N ILE A 14 1.28 -13.17 3.20
CA ILE A 14 2.21 -12.44 2.34
C ILE A 14 1.78 -10.97 2.24
N THR A 15 0.49 -10.68 2.13
CA THR A 15 0.00 -9.29 2.15
C THR A 15 0.24 -8.64 3.52
N LEU A 16 0.09 -9.37 4.62
CA LEU A 16 0.53 -8.93 5.96
C LEU A 16 2.03 -8.63 5.99
N MET A 17 2.88 -9.53 5.47
CA MET A 17 4.34 -9.31 5.39
C MET A 17 4.74 -8.18 4.42
N MET A 18 3.88 -7.81 3.48
CA MET A 18 4.06 -6.64 2.61
C MET A 18 3.68 -5.35 3.36
N TRP A 19 2.67 -5.42 4.22
CA TRP A 19 2.29 -4.31 5.08
C TRP A 19 3.32 -4.06 6.19
N ASP A 20 3.76 -5.12 6.87
CA ASP A 20 4.61 -5.07 8.05
C ASP A 20 5.67 -6.19 7.99
N GLU A 21 6.91 -5.79 7.74
CA GLU A 21 8.06 -6.71 7.62
C GLU A 21 8.41 -7.45 8.91
N SER A 22 7.92 -7.00 10.08
CA SER A 22 8.17 -7.73 11.35
C SER A 22 7.56 -9.13 11.37
N HIS A 23 6.58 -9.39 10.49
CA HIS A 23 5.96 -10.71 10.31
C HIS A 23 6.78 -11.62 9.37
N ALA A 24 7.85 -11.12 8.75
CA ALA A 24 8.70 -11.93 7.90
C ALA A 24 9.65 -12.82 8.73
N PRO A 25 9.82 -14.11 8.38
CA PRO A 25 10.68 -15.03 9.14
C PRO A 25 12.17 -14.66 9.11
N ARG A 26 12.58 -13.81 8.17
CA ARG A 26 13.92 -13.22 8.10
C ARG A 26 13.79 -11.77 7.67
N PRO A 27 14.67 -10.87 8.13
CA PRO A 27 14.75 -9.50 7.61
C PRO A 27 14.98 -9.61 6.10
N SER A 28 13.99 -9.24 5.31
CA SER A 28 14.13 -9.27 3.87
C SER A 28 14.99 -8.10 3.44
N SER A 29 16.03 -8.33 2.64
CA SER A 29 16.80 -7.29 1.96
C SER A 29 15.99 -6.64 0.82
N ARG A 30 14.71 -6.34 1.07
CA ARG A 30 13.82 -5.77 0.04
C ARG A 30 14.33 -4.38 -0.30
N ASP A 31 14.45 -4.12 -1.61
CA ASP A 31 14.83 -2.81 -2.15
C ASP A 31 13.75 -1.72 -1.93
N CYS A 32 12.67 -2.01 -1.20
CA CYS A 32 11.57 -1.07 -0.97
C CYS A 32 11.01 -1.19 0.44
N ALA A 33 10.49 -0.08 0.94
CA ALA A 33 9.87 -0.02 2.26
C ALA A 33 8.54 -0.80 2.32
N ASP A 34 8.22 -1.33 3.50
CA ASP A 34 6.94 -1.96 3.80
C ASP A 34 5.76 -0.95 3.80
N GLY A 35 4.54 -1.47 3.87
CA GLY A 35 3.32 -0.65 3.85
C GLY A 35 3.24 0.37 4.98
N GLN A 36 3.70 0.05 6.18
CA GLN A 36 3.73 0.98 7.31
C GLN A 36 4.70 2.15 7.05
N LYS A 37 5.92 1.87 6.62
CA LYS A 37 6.93 2.89 6.29
C LYS A 37 6.48 3.76 5.12
N VAL A 38 5.89 3.16 4.07
CA VAL A 38 5.32 3.92 2.94
C VAL A 38 4.19 4.84 3.41
N THR A 39 3.30 4.34 4.26
CA THR A 39 2.24 5.16 4.89
C THR A 39 2.85 6.35 5.63
N PHE A 40 3.88 6.11 6.44
CA PHE A 40 4.58 7.18 7.16
C PHE A 40 5.22 8.22 6.22
N PHE A 41 5.82 7.79 5.11
CA PHE A 41 6.35 8.72 4.09
C PHE A 41 5.26 9.60 3.50
N ILE A 42 4.13 9.02 3.09
CA ILE A 42 3.00 9.79 2.54
C ILE A 42 2.49 10.80 3.58
N GLN A 43 2.36 10.39 4.84
CA GLN A 43 1.92 11.28 5.94
C GLN A 43 2.84 12.47 6.12
N ARG A 44 4.16 12.24 6.11
CA ARG A 44 5.17 13.30 6.26
C ARG A 44 5.12 14.28 5.10
N LEU A 45 5.13 13.77 3.86
CA LEU A 45 5.07 14.58 2.66
C LEU A 45 3.77 15.40 2.63
N TYR A 46 2.63 14.78 2.93
CA TYR A 46 1.35 15.48 2.97
C TYR A 46 1.31 16.57 4.04
N THR A 47 1.84 16.29 5.24
CA THR A 47 1.87 17.29 6.31
C THR A 47 2.75 18.49 5.93
N ALA A 48 3.93 18.22 5.36
CA ALA A 48 4.85 19.26 4.90
C ALA A 48 4.27 20.09 3.75
N SER A 49 3.53 19.47 2.82
CA SER A 49 2.90 20.16 1.68
C SER A 49 1.73 21.07 2.09
N LYS A 50 1.20 20.93 3.31
CA LYS A 50 0.11 21.75 3.84
C LYS A 50 0.55 22.85 4.82
N LEU A 51 1.86 23.03 5.01
CA LEU A 51 2.39 24.11 5.84
C LEU A 51 2.04 25.48 5.26
N LYS A 52 1.49 26.38 6.11
CA LYS A 52 1.13 27.76 5.74
C LYS A 52 2.16 28.81 6.18
N LYS A 53 3.06 28.45 7.09
CA LYS A 53 4.09 29.34 7.65
C LYS A 53 5.40 28.57 7.74
N PHE A 54 6.50 29.24 7.40
CA PHE A 54 7.84 28.65 7.37
C PHE A 54 8.71 29.33 8.43
N LYS A 55 9.33 28.52 9.30
CA LYS A 55 10.20 29.02 10.37
C LYS A 55 11.65 29.20 9.92
N SER A 56 12.02 28.57 8.81
CA SER A 56 13.37 28.58 8.25
C SER A 56 13.32 28.31 6.75
N ARG A 57 14.43 28.58 6.07
CA ARG A 57 14.63 28.21 4.66
C ARG A 57 14.53 26.70 4.46
N LEU A 58 15.12 25.89 5.35
CA LEU A 58 14.94 24.45 5.35
C LEU A 58 13.46 24.00 5.39
N HIS A 59 12.62 24.65 6.20
CA HIS A 59 11.18 24.37 6.24
C HIS A 59 10.49 24.72 4.92
N TYR A 60 10.88 25.83 4.29
CA TYR A 60 10.36 26.24 2.99
C TYR A 60 10.76 25.24 1.88
N VAL A 61 12.03 24.82 1.83
CA VAL A 61 12.52 23.83 0.86
C VAL A 61 11.77 22.50 1.02
N ARG A 62 11.65 22.00 2.25
CA ARG A 62 10.89 20.78 2.54
C ARG A 62 9.44 20.90 2.08
N HIS A 63 8.79 22.04 2.30
CA HIS A 63 7.43 22.29 1.81
C HIS A 63 7.34 22.19 0.29
N VAL A 64 8.16 22.95 -0.44
CA VAL A 64 8.14 22.99 -1.92
C VAL A 64 8.37 21.60 -2.52
N LEU A 65 9.36 20.86 -2.01
CA LEU A 65 9.64 19.51 -2.47
C LEU A 65 8.51 18.53 -2.14
N SER A 66 7.87 18.69 -0.97
CA SER A 66 6.75 17.84 -0.57
C SER A 66 5.48 18.10 -1.38
N VAL A 67 5.22 19.35 -1.80
CA VAL A 67 4.13 19.67 -2.74
C VAL A 67 4.33 18.89 -4.04
N LYS A 68 5.51 19.02 -4.66
CA LYS A 68 5.86 18.29 -5.90
C LYS A 68 5.74 16.78 -5.74
N ALA A 69 6.22 16.24 -4.61
CA ALA A 69 6.14 14.82 -4.34
C ALA A 69 4.68 14.32 -4.24
N ILE A 70 3.80 15.07 -3.55
CA ILE A 70 2.38 14.71 -3.42
C ILE A 70 1.67 14.81 -4.77
N ASP A 71 1.98 15.81 -5.59
CA ASP A 71 1.42 15.96 -6.93
C ASP A 71 1.83 14.82 -7.87
N LEU A 72 3.01 14.21 -7.66
CA LEU A 72 3.46 13.01 -8.38
C LEU A 72 2.85 11.71 -7.84
N ILE A 73 2.71 11.60 -6.51
CA ILE A 73 2.22 10.37 -5.86
C ILE A 73 0.71 10.21 -6.03
N THR A 74 -0.06 11.30 -5.92
CA THR A 74 -1.52 11.23 -5.90
C THR A 74 -2.13 10.60 -7.15
N PRO A 75 -1.72 10.97 -8.38
CA PRO A 75 -2.22 10.30 -9.58
C PRO A 75 -1.88 8.81 -9.61
N LYS A 76 -0.66 8.42 -9.22
CA LYS A 76 -0.24 7.01 -9.15
C LYS A 76 -1.10 6.19 -8.19
N LEU A 77 -1.45 6.77 -7.03
CA LEU A 77 -2.35 6.17 -6.07
C LEU A 77 -3.76 5.97 -6.66
N LEU A 78 -4.31 7.00 -7.31
CA LEU A 78 -5.65 6.92 -7.89
C LEU A 78 -5.73 5.90 -9.03
N THR A 79 -4.72 5.86 -9.91
CA THR A 79 -4.61 4.86 -10.97
C THR A 79 -4.56 3.45 -10.39
N ALA A 80 -3.65 3.18 -9.44
CA ALA A 80 -3.55 1.87 -8.81
C ALA A 80 -4.83 1.48 -8.06
N GLN A 81 -5.50 2.43 -7.40
CA GLN A 81 -6.79 2.18 -6.76
C GLN A 81 -7.84 1.73 -7.78
N GLN A 82 -7.93 2.42 -8.92
CA GLN A 82 -8.88 2.07 -9.97
C GLN A 82 -8.58 0.70 -10.56
N GLU A 83 -7.31 0.40 -10.85
CA GLU A 83 -6.87 -0.91 -11.33
C GLU A 83 -7.32 -2.04 -10.37
N TYR A 84 -7.07 -1.91 -9.07
CA TYR A 84 -7.50 -2.92 -8.10
C TYR A 84 -9.03 -3.03 -7.97
N LEU A 85 -9.77 -1.92 -8.05
CA LEU A 85 -11.23 -1.96 -8.03
C LEU A 85 -11.77 -2.76 -9.22
N ASP A 86 -11.18 -2.57 -10.41
CA ASP A 86 -11.56 -3.29 -11.62
C ASP A 86 -11.15 -4.77 -11.56
N THR A 87 -9.96 -5.09 -11.03
CA THR A 87 -9.52 -6.47 -10.77
C THR A 87 -10.47 -7.17 -9.81
N VAL A 88 -10.75 -6.60 -8.63
CA VAL A 88 -11.65 -7.21 -7.64
C VAL A 88 -13.05 -7.39 -8.22
N LYS A 89 -13.57 -6.40 -8.95
CA LYS A 89 -14.88 -6.50 -9.60
C LYS A 89 -14.93 -7.63 -10.63
N THR A 90 -13.86 -7.79 -11.42
CA THR A 90 -13.75 -8.87 -12.41
C THR A 90 -13.72 -10.23 -11.73
N LEU A 91 -12.87 -10.41 -10.73
CA LEU A 91 -12.76 -11.66 -9.97
C LEU A 91 -14.08 -12.04 -9.27
N LYS A 92 -14.78 -11.07 -8.67
CA LYS A 92 -16.10 -11.31 -8.06
C LYS A 92 -17.14 -11.77 -9.08
N ARG A 93 -17.14 -11.20 -10.29
CA ARG A 93 -18.01 -11.65 -11.37
C ARG A 93 -17.70 -13.08 -11.80
N THR A 94 -16.42 -13.44 -11.90
CA THR A 94 -16.01 -14.83 -12.20
C THR A 94 -16.53 -15.79 -11.14
N CYS A 95 -16.40 -15.46 -9.84
CA CYS A 95 -16.96 -16.30 -8.78
C CYS A 95 -18.48 -16.44 -8.87
N GLN A 96 -19.20 -15.37 -9.20
CA GLN A 96 -20.66 -15.41 -9.38
C GLN A 96 -21.07 -16.32 -10.54
N GLN A 97 -20.37 -16.22 -11.68
CA GLN A 97 -20.64 -17.05 -12.86
C GLN A 97 -20.41 -18.55 -12.58
N LEU A 98 -19.46 -18.86 -11.70
CA LEU A 98 -19.14 -20.23 -11.30
C LEU A 98 -19.99 -20.71 -10.10
N SER A 99 -20.95 -19.91 -9.62
CA SER A 99 -21.76 -20.21 -8.42
C SER A 99 -20.91 -20.50 -7.17
N LEU A 100 -19.73 -19.89 -7.08
CA LEU A 100 -18.77 -20.04 -5.98
C LEU A 100 -19.02 -19.02 -4.86
N THR A 101 -20.21 -18.43 -4.78
CA THR A 101 -20.52 -17.37 -3.82
C THR A 101 -20.49 -17.84 -2.37
N ASP A 102 -20.77 -19.12 -2.12
CA ASP A 102 -21.01 -19.66 -0.77
C ASP A 102 -20.17 -20.93 -0.46
N LEU A 103 -19.30 -21.37 -1.36
CA LEU A 103 -18.75 -22.73 -1.33
C LEU A 103 -17.45 -22.92 -0.53
N VAL A 104 -16.80 -21.86 -0.07
CA VAL A 104 -15.58 -22.01 0.73
C VAL A 104 -15.67 -21.14 1.97
N ASP A 105 -15.79 -21.81 3.11
CA ASP A 105 -15.77 -21.18 4.43
C ASP A 105 -14.43 -20.46 4.61
N ASP A 106 -14.47 -19.12 4.56
CA ASP A 106 -13.26 -18.30 4.57
C ASP A 106 -12.45 -18.48 5.86
N GLU A 107 -13.14 -18.77 6.96
CA GLU A 107 -12.52 -19.01 8.26
C GLU A 107 -11.69 -20.29 8.27
N LEU A 108 -12.07 -21.30 7.47
CA LEU A 108 -11.32 -22.55 7.34
C LEU A 108 -10.11 -22.42 6.41
N LEU A 109 -10.13 -21.44 5.50
CA LEU A 109 -9.03 -21.26 4.56
C LEU A 109 -7.88 -20.47 5.18
N HIS A 110 -8.17 -19.37 5.88
CA HIS A 110 -7.16 -18.38 6.27
C HIS A 110 -7.36 -17.86 7.70
N LYS A 111 -6.28 -17.84 8.49
CA LYS A 111 -6.27 -17.13 9.78
C LYS A 111 -6.15 -15.63 9.53
N GLN A 112 -7.27 -14.91 9.64
CA GLN A 112 -7.29 -13.46 9.56
C GLN A 112 -6.40 -12.86 10.66
N THR A 113 -5.61 -11.85 10.28
CA THR A 113 -4.76 -11.11 11.23
C THR A 113 -5.17 -9.65 11.23
N SER A 114 -5.47 -9.14 12.42
CA SER A 114 -5.79 -7.73 12.63
C SER A 114 -4.57 -6.96 13.12
N VAL A 115 -4.26 -5.84 12.47
CA VAL A 115 -3.18 -4.94 12.84
C VAL A 115 -3.74 -3.55 13.08
N THR A 116 -3.46 -2.96 14.24
CA THR A 116 -3.84 -1.57 14.52
C THR A 116 -2.70 -0.64 14.18
N VAL A 117 -2.98 0.38 13.38
CA VAL A 117 -1.99 1.37 12.93
C VAL A 117 -2.47 2.78 13.23
N GLU A 118 -1.56 3.61 13.72
CA GLU A 118 -1.80 5.03 13.91
C GLU A 118 -1.54 5.79 12.60
N ILE A 119 -2.57 6.42 12.06
CA ILE A 119 -2.49 7.12 10.78
C ILE A 119 -2.97 8.56 10.84
N LEU A 120 -2.45 9.41 9.96
CA LEU A 120 -3.10 10.66 9.61
C LEU A 120 -4.18 10.37 8.54
N PRO A 121 -5.48 10.58 8.81
CA PRO A 121 -6.55 10.26 7.87
C PRO A 121 -6.65 11.32 6.76
N CYS A 122 -5.63 11.43 5.92
CA CYS A 122 -5.63 12.28 4.72
C CYS A 122 -5.86 11.45 3.45
N PRO A 123 -6.38 12.06 2.36
CA PRO A 123 -6.75 11.33 1.16
C PRO A 123 -5.69 10.36 0.60
N PRO A 124 -4.42 10.76 0.41
CA PRO A 124 -3.43 9.83 -0.18
C PRO A 124 -3.09 8.66 0.76
N VAL A 125 -3.13 8.86 2.07
CA VAL A 125 -2.91 7.78 3.05
C VAL A 125 -4.05 6.78 3.01
N LEU A 126 -5.29 7.27 3.05
CA LEU A 126 -6.48 6.43 2.97
C LEU A 126 -6.55 5.67 1.64
N THR A 127 -6.18 6.30 0.53
CA THR A 127 -6.09 5.63 -0.77
C THR A 127 -5.04 4.53 -0.76
N PHE A 128 -3.85 4.77 -0.22
CA PHE A 128 -2.81 3.73 -0.12
C PHE A 128 -3.26 2.54 0.74
N ILE A 129 -3.94 2.78 1.86
CA ILE A 129 -4.51 1.72 2.70
C ILE A 129 -5.55 0.91 1.93
N ARG A 130 -6.48 1.58 1.22
CA ARG A 130 -7.49 0.91 0.40
C ARG A 130 -6.87 0.04 -0.68
N ILE A 131 -5.77 0.48 -1.29
CA ILE A 131 -5.01 -0.32 -2.26
C ILE A 131 -4.48 -1.60 -1.63
N ASN A 132 -3.89 -1.53 -0.43
CA ASN A 132 -3.40 -2.71 0.28
C ASN A 132 -4.54 -3.69 0.59
N GLN A 133 -5.68 -3.20 1.07
CA GLN A 133 -6.85 -4.04 1.35
C GLN A 133 -7.45 -4.64 0.08
N ALA A 134 -7.48 -3.89 -1.03
CA ALA A 134 -7.98 -4.41 -2.31
C ALA A 134 -7.06 -5.47 -2.92
N ALA A 135 -5.73 -5.32 -2.76
CA ALA A 135 -4.76 -6.34 -3.16
C ALA A 135 -4.92 -7.65 -2.35
N ASP A 136 -5.16 -7.52 -1.04
CA ASP A 136 -5.46 -8.66 -0.16
C ASP A 136 -6.75 -9.38 -0.55
N GLU A 137 -7.83 -8.62 -0.78
CA GLU A 137 -9.10 -9.17 -1.25
C GLU A 137 -8.96 -9.84 -2.63
N ALA A 138 -8.24 -9.23 -3.58
CA ALA A 138 -7.99 -9.84 -4.89
C ALA A 138 -7.26 -11.18 -4.77
N ASN A 139 -6.19 -11.24 -3.96
CA ASN A 139 -5.46 -12.48 -3.71
C ASN A 139 -6.33 -13.53 -3.00
N ARG A 140 -7.17 -13.14 -2.04
CA ARG A 140 -8.13 -14.02 -1.37
C ARG A 140 -9.11 -14.63 -2.37
N ILE A 141 -9.70 -13.82 -3.26
CA ILE A 141 -10.63 -14.34 -4.27
C ILE A 141 -9.92 -15.30 -5.23
N MET A 142 -8.70 -14.97 -5.66
CA MET A 142 -7.89 -15.87 -6.49
C MET A 142 -7.58 -17.19 -5.79
N TYR A 143 -7.28 -17.15 -4.49
CA TYR A 143 -7.03 -18.35 -3.72
C TYR A 143 -8.30 -19.23 -3.62
N ARG A 144 -9.48 -18.63 -3.47
CA ARG A 144 -10.74 -19.38 -3.50
C ARG A 144 -10.97 -20.07 -4.85
N LEU A 145 -10.76 -19.36 -5.96
CA LEU A 145 -10.85 -19.95 -7.31
C LEU A 145 -9.89 -21.14 -7.47
N TYR A 146 -8.69 -21.04 -6.91
CA TYR A 146 -7.75 -22.15 -6.90
C TYR A 146 -8.26 -23.33 -6.07
N LYS A 147 -8.73 -23.06 -4.84
CA LYS A 147 -9.22 -24.11 -3.93
C LYS A 147 -10.49 -24.79 -4.40
N SER A 148 -11.33 -24.10 -5.16
CA SER A 148 -12.50 -24.70 -5.81
C SER A 148 -12.16 -25.48 -7.08
N GLY A 149 -10.89 -25.51 -7.50
CA GLY A 149 -10.45 -26.16 -8.74
C GLY A 149 -10.84 -25.40 -10.01
N ALA A 150 -11.31 -24.15 -9.89
CA ALA A 150 -11.68 -23.31 -11.04
C ALA A 150 -10.46 -22.78 -11.80
N VAL A 151 -9.32 -22.66 -11.13
CA VAL A 151 -8.03 -22.35 -11.75
C VAL A 151 -6.96 -23.32 -11.25
N SER A 152 -5.96 -23.58 -12.10
CA SER A 152 -4.79 -24.38 -11.74
C SER A 152 -3.88 -23.63 -10.75
N ALA A 153 -2.99 -24.37 -10.08
CA ALA A 153 -1.98 -23.77 -9.22
C ALA A 153 -1.08 -22.78 -9.97
N LYS A 154 -0.74 -23.09 -11.24
CA LYS A 154 0.08 -22.22 -12.08
C LYS A 154 -0.61 -20.87 -12.33
N GLU A 155 -1.87 -20.90 -12.75
CA GLU A 155 -2.66 -19.69 -12.99
C GLU A 155 -2.80 -18.84 -11.72
N TYR A 156 -3.04 -19.48 -10.57
CA TYR A 156 -3.07 -18.79 -9.28
C TYR A 156 -1.75 -18.05 -8.97
N PHE A 157 -0.61 -18.72 -9.11
CA PHE A 157 0.68 -18.10 -8.79
C PHE A 157 1.08 -17.02 -9.79
N ASP A 158 0.72 -17.16 -11.06
CA ASP A 158 1.01 -16.15 -12.09
C ASP A 158 0.13 -14.91 -11.89
N GLU A 159 -1.17 -15.08 -11.65
CA GLU A 159 -2.07 -13.96 -11.36
C GLU A 159 -1.69 -13.26 -10.05
N ARG A 160 -1.30 -14.02 -9.00
CA ARG A 160 -0.81 -13.45 -7.74
C ARG A 160 0.40 -12.53 -7.96
N LYS A 161 1.33 -12.90 -8.85
CA LYS A 161 2.49 -12.04 -9.16
C LYS A 161 2.03 -10.72 -9.79
N GLU A 162 1.08 -10.76 -10.72
CA GLU A 162 0.56 -9.55 -11.36
C GLU A 162 -0.23 -8.68 -10.36
N ILE A 163 -1.06 -9.28 -9.50
CA ILE A 163 -1.73 -8.57 -8.39
C ILE A 163 -0.70 -7.87 -7.52
N PHE A 164 0.40 -8.52 -7.13
CA PHE A 164 1.39 -7.92 -6.23
C PHE A 164 2.35 -6.95 -6.93
N LYS A 165 2.53 -7.06 -8.24
CA LYS A 165 3.40 -6.18 -9.04
C LYS A 165 2.97 -4.71 -8.95
N ILE A 166 1.67 -4.43 -9.01
CA ILE A 166 1.11 -3.07 -8.95
C ILE A 166 1.51 -2.40 -7.62
N ILE A 167 1.16 -3.02 -6.49
CA ILE A 167 1.48 -2.47 -5.16
C ILE A 167 2.98 -2.45 -4.87
N ASN A 168 3.75 -3.42 -5.35
CA ASN A 168 5.21 -3.43 -5.21
C ASN A 168 5.84 -2.25 -5.96
N GLN A 169 5.40 -1.99 -7.19
CA GLN A 169 5.88 -0.84 -7.96
C GLN A 169 5.50 0.47 -7.28
N LEU A 170 4.28 0.58 -6.77
CA LEU A 170 3.82 1.76 -6.04
C LEU A 170 4.67 2.03 -4.78
N ARG A 171 4.97 1.00 -3.99
CA ARG A 171 5.85 1.11 -2.81
C ARG A 171 7.26 1.55 -3.19
N LYS A 172 7.83 0.98 -4.27
CA LYS A 172 9.14 1.38 -4.81
C LYS A 172 9.16 2.85 -5.23
N ASP A 173 8.17 3.28 -6.02
CA ASP A 173 8.06 4.65 -6.51
C ASP A 173 7.96 5.66 -5.36
N ILE A 174 7.07 5.41 -4.40
CA ILE A 174 6.86 6.31 -3.25
C ILE A 174 8.12 6.35 -2.37
N THR A 175 8.75 5.21 -2.12
CA THR A 175 10.01 5.14 -1.35
C THR A 175 11.09 5.97 -2.03
N LYS A 176 11.27 5.81 -3.35
CA LYS A 176 12.25 6.58 -4.13
C LYS A 176 11.99 8.08 -4.04
N ILE A 177 10.74 8.52 -4.24
CA ILE A 177 10.36 9.94 -4.15
C ILE A 177 10.62 10.48 -2.73
N ALA A 178 10.22 9.75 -1.69
CA ALA A 178 10.43 10.17 -0.31
C ALA A 178 11.92 10.33 0.03
N LEU A 179 12.76 9.38 -0.39
CA LEU A 179 14.20 9.44 -0.17
C LEU A 179 14.85 10.61 -0.94
N GLN A 180 14.40 10.90 -2.16
CA GLN A 180 14.87 12.08 -2.91
C GLN A 180 14.57 13.38 -2.17
N VAL A 181 13.36 13.53 -1.60
CA VAL A 181 13.00 14.70 -0.80
C VAL A 181 13.87 14.80 0.46
N GLU A 182 14.05 13.71 1.20
CA GLU A 182 14.86 13.73 2.42
C GLU A 182 16.33 14.04 2.12
N ASN A 183 16.91 13.45 1.08
CA ASN A 183 18.29 13.72 0.66
C ASN A 183 18.50 15.19 0.28
N ALA A 184 17.61 15.76 -0.54
CA ALA A 184 17.68 17.17 -0.91
C ALA A 184 17.55 18.11 0.31
N VAL A 185 16.72 17.75 1.29
CA VAL A 185 16.61 18.51 2.54
C VAL A 185 17.90 18.38 3.38
N GLN A 186 18.53 17.20 3.44
CA GLN A 186 19.80 17.04 4.16
C GLN A 186 20.95 17.80 3.49
N GLU A 187 20.99 17.83 2.16
CA GLU A 187 21.97 18.64 1.42
C GLU A 187 21.81 20.13 1.72
N GLU A 188 20.58 20.64 1.72
CA GLU A 188 20.34 22.04 2.08
C GLU A 188 20.73 22.34 3.53
N LYS A 189 20.43 21.42 4.46
CA LYS A 189 20.86 21.54 5.86
C LYS A 189 22.38 21.64 6.01
N LYS A 190 23.14 20.89 5.20
CA LYS A 190 24.61 20.96 5.19
C LYS A 190 25.15 22.27 4.62
N ARG A 191 24.40 22.96 3.75
CA ARG A 191 24.78 24.27 3.22
C ARG A 191 24.51 25.42 4.19
N GLU A 192 23.57 25.23 5.13
CA GLU A 192 23.23 26.19 6.18
C GLU A 192 24.10 26.05 7.45
N ALA A 193 24.87 24.96 7.58
CA ALA A 193 25.75 24.66 8.72
C ALA A 193 27.20 25.09 8.47
#